data_AF-A0A2P4S5B4-F1
#
_entry.id   AF-A0A2P4S5B4-F1
#
_cell.length_a   1.000
_cell.length_b   1.000
_cell.length_c   1.000
_cell.angle_alpha   90.00
_cell.angle_beta   90.00
_cell.angle_gamma   90.00
#
_symmetry.space_group_name_H-M   'P 1'
#
loop_
_entity.id
_entity.type
_entity.pdbx_description
1 polymer ?
#
loop_
_entity_poly.entity_id
_entity_poly.type
_entity_poly.pdbx_seq_one_letter_code
_entity_poly.pdbx_strand_id
1 'polypeptide(L)'
;MESEDYHFYQGLVYLLENDVSTLGYDLTFSTEVQEFGVCEVRDLKPNGANVLVTEENKKEYVHLVCQMRMTGAIRKQLAAFLEGFYEIIPKRLISIFTEQELELLISGLPTIDIDDLKANTEYHKYQGNSI
;
A
#
# COMPACT_ATOMS: atom_id res chain seq x y z
N MET A 1 -2.03 -0.43 -2.55
CA MET A 1 -2.58 -1.81 -2.52
C MET A 1 -3.47 -2.04 -3.72
N GLU A 2 -4.41 -1.16 -4.06
CA GLU A 2 -5.21 -1.27 -5.29
C GLU A 2 -4.36 -1.46 -6.56
N SER A 3 -3.23 -0.76 -6.68
CA SER A 3 -2.29 -0.87 -7.81
C SER A 3 -1.37 -2.11 -7.77
N GLU A 4 -1.25 -2.79 -6.64
CA GLU A 4 -0.28 -3.88 -6.43
C GLU A 4 -0.96 -5.25 -6.32
N ASP A 5 -2.02 -5.33 -5.51
CA ASP A 5 -2.81 -6.53 -5.26
C ASP A 5 -4.29 -6.14 -5.07
N TYR A 6 -5.03 -6.19 -6.17
CA TYR A 6 -6.43 -5.78 -6.24
C TYR A 6 -7.35 -6.66 -5.39
N HIS A 7 -7.13 -7.98 -5.38
CA HIS A 7 -7.97 -8.91 -4.62
C HIS A 7 -7.78 -8.71 -3.12
N PHE A 8 -6.53 -8.54 -2.67
CA PHE A 8 -6.26 -8.27 -1.27
C PHE A 8 -6.82 -6.90 -0.84
N TYR A 9 -6.70 -5.88 -1.70
CA TYR A 9 -7.31 -4.58 -1.46
C TYR A 9 -8.83 -4.68 -1.25
N GLN A 10 -9.55 -5.39 -2.11
CA GLN A 10 -11.00 -5.60 -1.96
C GLN A 10 -11.34 -6.27 -0.62
N GLY A 11 -10.55 -7.26 -0.19
CA GLY A 11 -10.73 -7.92 1.11
C GLY A 11 -10.53 -6.97 2.29
N LEU A 12 -9.54 -6.07 2.23
CA LEU A 12 -9.31 -5.06 3.27
C LEU A 12 -10.42 -3.99 3.30
N VAL A 13 -10.91 -3.56 2.14
CA VAL A 13 -12.06 -2.66 2.05
C VAL A 13 -13.29 -3.32 2.67
N TYR A 14 -13.56 -4.58 2.32
CA TYR A 14 -14.65 -5.34 2.92
C TYR A 14 -14.54 -5.41 4.45
N LEU A 15 -13.35 -5.71 4.98
CA LEU A 15 -13.08 -5.75 6.42
C LEU A 15 -13.31 -4.38 7.11
N LEU A 16 -13.02 -3.27 6.43
CA LEU A 16 -13.24 -1.94 6.98
C LEU A 16 -14.73 -1.55 6.99
N GLU A 17 -15.47 -1.95 5.96
CA GLU A 17 -16.87 -1.56 5.76
C GLU A 17 -17.86 -2.48 6.50
N ASN A 18 -17.46 -3.71 6.83
CA ASN A 18 -18.32 -4.71 7.47
C ASN A 18 -17.80 -5.07 8.87
N ASP A 19 -18.68 -5.69 9.66
CA ASP A 19 -18.33 -6.17 11.00
C ASP A 19 -17.44 -7.43 10.90
N VAL A 20 -16.38 -7.54 11.72
CA VAL A 20 -15.44 -8.68 11.69
C VAL A 20 -16.17 -10.02 11.84
N SER A 21 -17.28 -10.07 12.57
CA SER A 21 -18.06 -11.30 12.74
C SER A 21 -18.69 -11.83 11.44
N THR A 22 -18.86 -11.00 10.42
CA THR A 22 -19.44 -11.43 9.12
C THR A 22 -18.48 -12.26 8.28
N LEU A 23 -17.18 -12.26 8.61
CA LEU A 23 -16.16 -13.02 7.88
C LEU A 23 -16.32 -14.53 8.04
N GLY A 24 -16.89 -14.99 9.16
CA GLY A 24 -17.08 -16.41 9.46
C GLY A 24 -15.80 -17.17 9.82
N TYR A 25 -14.69 -16.46 10.04
CA TYR A 25 -13.43 -17.01 10.54
C TYR A 25 -12.73 -16.00 11.46
N ASP A 26 -11.91 -16.53 12.37
CA ASP A 26 -11.11 -15.72 13.28
C ASP A 26 -9.84 -15.23 12.58
N LEU A 27 -9.63 -13.92 12.61
CA LEU A 27 -8.43 -13.28 12.08
C LEU A 27 -7.50 -12.91 13.24
N THR A 28 -6.20 -13.14 13.08
CA THR A 28 -5.18 -12.77 14.07
C THR A 28 -4.23 -11.73 13.50
N PHE A 29 -3.43 -11.07 14.35
CA PHE A 29 -2.40 -10.12 13.92
C PHE A 29 -1.16 -10.84 13.38
N SER A 30 -1.34 -11.77 12.45
CA SER A 30 -0.26 -12.46 11.74
C SER A 30 -0.60 -12.58 10.25
N THR A 31 0.43 -12.65 9.39
CA THR A 31 0.23 -12.79 7.94
C THR A 31 1.31 -13.65 7.31
N GLU A 32 0.96 -14.34 6.24
CA GLU A 32 1.91 -15.11 5.44
C GLU A 32 2.72 -14.19 4.53
N VAL A 33 4.04 -14.33 4.58
CA VAL A 33 5.00 -13.60 3.74
C VAL A 33 5.80 -14.63 2.95
N GLN A 34 5.85 -14.44 1.64
CA GLN A 34 6.70 -15.23 0.75
C GLN A 34 8.01 -14.45 0.52
N GLU A 35 9.11 -14.92 1.11
CA GLU A 35 10.44 -14.32 0.95
C GLU A 35 11.39 -15.38 0.37
N PHE A 36 12.03 -15.10 -0.77
CA PHE A 36 12.96 -16.03 -1.44
C PHE A 36 12.41 -17.44 -1.71
N GLY A 37 11.11 -17.54 -2.01
CA GLY A 37 10.44 -18.82 -2.29
C GLY A 37 10.04 -19.62 -1.03
N VAL A 38 10.29 -19.10 0.16
CA VAL A 38 9.87 -19.68 1.44
C VAL A 38 8.64 -18.92 1.95
N CYS A 39 7.58 -19.65 2.30
CA CYS A 39 6.42 -19.08 2.99
C CYS A 39 6.64 -19.13 4.50
N GLU A 40 6.61 -17.97 5.15
CA GLU A 40 6.71 -17.83 6.60
C GLU A 40 5.51 -17.04 7.13
N VAL A 41 4.96 -17.46 8.28
CA VAL A 41 3.98 -16.67 9.01
C VAL A 41 4.72 -15.66 9.87
N ARG A 42 4.42 -14.37 9.71
CA ARG A 42 5.00 -13.29 10.52
C ARG A 42 3.93 -12.59 11.32
N ASP A 43 4.25 -12.39 12.59
CA ASP A 43 3.48 -11.55 13.50
C ASP A 43 3.56 -10.07 13.05
N LEU A 44 2.39 -9.44 12.91
CA LEU A 44 2.26 -8.01 12.58
C LEU A 44 2.61 -7.12 13.77
N LYS A 45 2.46 -7.64 14.99
CA LYS A 45 2.84 -7.00 16.26
C LYS A 45 3.30 -8.07 17.26
N PRO A 46 3.96 -7.71 18.39
CA PRO A 46 4.44 -8.70 19.35
C PRO A 46 3.31 -9.65 19.80
N ASN A 47 3.55 -10.97 19.69
CA ASN A 47 2.56 -12.03 19.95
C ASN A 47 1.29 -11.93 19.08
N GLY A 48 1.41 -11.42 17.86
CA GLY A 48 0.29 -11.13 16.97
C GLY A 48 -0.56 -12.34 16.62
N ALA A 49 0.04 -13.53 16.47
CA ALA A 49 -0.68 -14.78 16.28
C ALA A 49 -1.68 -15.12 17.40
N ASN A 50 -1.49 -14.58 18.61
CA ASN A 50 -2.39 -14.78 19.76
C ASN A 50 -3.37 -13.61 19.97
N VAL A 51 -3.29 -12.56 19.16
CA VAL A 51 -4.17 -11.39 19.26
C VAL A 51 -5.22 -11.49 18.15
N LEU A 52 -6.49 -11.59 18.55
CA LEU A 52 -7.62 -11.58 17.64
C LEU A 52 -7.90 -10.17 17.11
N VAL A 53 -8.31 -10.11 15.84
CA VAL A 53 -8.83 -8.91 15.23
C VAL A 53 -10.28 -8.72 15.68
N THR A 54 -10.58 -7.54 16.18
CA THR A 54 -11.90 -7.11 16.67
C THR A 54 -12.28 -5.82 15.96
N GLU A 55 -13.54 -5.41 16.07
CA GLU A 55 -14.01 -4.14 15.51
C GLU A 55 -13.19 -2.92 15.97
N GLU A 56 -12.74 -2.94 17.23
CA GLU A 56 -11.96 -1.84 17.81
C GLU A 56 -10.54 -1.76 17.23
N ASN A 57 -9.95 -2.91 16.86
CA ASN A 57 -8.56 -3.00 16.44
C ASN A 57 -8.38 -3.30 14.93
N LYS A 58 -9.45 -3.49 14.16
CA LYS A 58 -9.38 -3.83 12.73
C LYS A 58 -8.65 -2.78 11.89
N LYS A 59 -8.74 -1.50 12.26
CA LYS A 59 -8.01 -0.41 11.58
C LYS A 59 -6.49 -0.56 11.76
N GLU A 60 -6.05 -0.95 12.95
CA GLU A 60 -4.65 -1.25 13.23
C GLU A 60 -4.19 -2.46 12.41
N TYR A 61 -5.00 -3.52 12.38
CA TYR A 61 -4.71 -4.71 11.57
C TYR A 61 -4.52 -4.35 10.10
N VAL A 62 -5.45 -3.60 9.50
CA VAL A 62 -5.38 -3.18 8.09
C VAL A 62 -4.13 -2.35 7.82
N HIS A 63 -3.77 -1.44 8.73
CA HIS A 63 -2.55 -0.64 8.58
C HIS A 63 -1.28 -1.52 8.58
N LEU A 64 -1.16 -2.41 9.55
CA LEU A 64 0.02 -3.27 9.71
C LEU A 64 0.14 -4.29 8.57
N VAL A 65 -0.96 -4.89 8.14
CA VAL A 65 -0.93 -5.88 7.05
C VAL A 65 -0.61 -5.23 5.72
N CYS A 66 -1.12 -4.01 5.45
CA CYS A 66 -0.73 -3.22 4.28
C CYS A 66 0.79 -2.96 4.27
N GLN A 67 1.34 -2.51 5.39
CA GLN A 67 2.78 -2.25 5.49
C GLN A 67 3.60 -3.53 5.26
N MET A 68 3.18 -4.64 5.86
CA MET A 68 3.85 -5.94 5.72
C MET A 68 3.79 -6.45 4.28
N ARG A 69 2.65 -6.32 3.60
CA ARG A 69 2.50 -6.72 2.20
C ARG A 69 3.35 -5.87 1.26
N MET A 70 3.39 -4.55 1.47
CA MET A 70 4.16 -3.64 0.61
C MET A 70 5.68 -3.79 0.78
N THR A 71 6.14 -4.01 2.00
CA THR A 71 7.59 -3.90 2.32
C THR A 71 8.21 -5.17 2.86
N GLY A 72 7.42 -6.16 3.29
CA GLY A 72 7.89 -7.32 4.04
C GLY A 72 8.89 -8.19 3.26
N ALA A 73 8.57 -8.54 2.01
CA ALA A 73 9.42 -9.41 1.18
C ALA A 73 10.67 -8.70 0.61
N ILE A 74 10.64 -7.37 0.52
CA ILE A 74 11.70 -6.56 -0.09
C ILE A 74 12.46 -5.71 0.94
N ARG A 75 12.23 -5.93 2.24
CA ARG A 75 12.72 -5.05 3.31
C ARG A 75 14.24 -4.87 3.28
N LYS A 76 14.99 -5.94 3.02
CA LYS A 76 16.46 -5.90 2.97
C LYS A 76 16.96 -5.11 1.76
N GLN A 77 16.33 -5.34 0.61
CA GLN A 77 16.64 -4.69 -0.67
C GLN A 77 16.33 -3.18 -0.58
N LEU A 78 15.17 -2.83 -0.02
CA LEU A 78 14.77 -1.44 0.22
C LEU A 78 15.72 -0.75 1.19
N ALA A 79 16.10 -1.41 2.29
CA ALA A 79 17.05 -0.84 3.26
C ALA A 79 18.41 -0.53 2.62
N ALA A 80 18.96 -1.47 1.84
CA ALA A 80 20.23 -1.27 1.13
C ALA A 80 20.15 -0.15 0.07
N PHE A 81 19.03 -0.06 -0.66
CA PHE A 81 18.79 1.03 -1.60
C PHE A 81 18.76 2.39 -0.89
N LEU A 82 18.02 2.50 0.22
CA LEU A 82 17.92 3.73 1.00
C LEU A 82 19.26 4.13 1.62
N GLU A 83 20.06 3.16 2.07
CA GLU A 83 21.42 3.41 2.57
C GLU A 83 22.28 4.09 1.50
N GLY A 84 22.41 3.49 0.32
CA GLY A 84 23.18 4.08 -0.77
C GLY A 84 22.61 5.41 -1.27
N PHE A 85 21.28 5.55 -1.32
CA PHE A 85 20.64 6.81 -1.70
C PHE A 85 20.95 7.93 -0.70
N TYR A 86 20.90 7.64 0.60
CA TYR A 86 21.13 8.62 1.66
C TYR A 86 22.60 8.97 1.90
N GLU A 87 23.54 8.10 1.49
CA GLU A 87 24.96 8.43 1.45
C GLU A 87 25.25 9.59 0.49
N ILE A 88 24.54 9.65 -0.64
CA ILE A 88 24.71 10.70 -1.65
C ILE A 88 23.84 11.91 -1.33
N ILE A 89 22.56 11.68 -1.01
CA ILE A 89 21.57 12.73 -0.75
C ILE A 89 21.07 12.61 0.69
N PRO A 90 21.48 13.50 1.61
CA PRO A 90 21.04 13.44 3.00
C PRO A 90 19.52 13.38 3.16
N LYS A 91 19.02 12.40 3.92
CA LYS A 91 17.57 12.18 4.14
C LYS A 91 16.79 13.44 4.49
N ARG A 92 17.36 14.33 5.30
CA ARG A 92 16.71 15.60 5.71
C ARG A 92 16.38 16.54 4.54
N LEU A 93 17.11 16.45 3.43
CA LEU A 93 16.90 17.29 2.26
C LEU A 93 15.79 16.72 1.37
N ILE A 94 15.63 15.38 1.35
CA ILE A 94 14.58 14.74 0.56
C ILE A 94 13.26 14.65 1.32
N SER A 95 13.28 14.63 2.65
CA SER A 95 12.10 14.47 3.49
C SER A 95 11.15 15.68 3.52
N ILE A 96 11.50 16.77 2.85
CA ILE A 96 10.64 17.95 2.73
C ILE A 96 9.61 17.81 1.59
N PHE A 97 9.86 16.88 0.65
CA PHE A 97 9.02 16.62 -0.50
C PHE A 97 7.95 15.57 -0.19
N THR A 98 6.77 15.69 -0.80
CA THR A 98 5.79 14.60 -0.84
C THR A 98 6.22 13.49 -1.80
N GLU A 99 5.53 12.34 -1.78
CA GLU A 99 5.82 11.25 -2.73
C GLU A 99 5.66 11.68 -4.19
N GLN A 100 4.66 12.51 -4.51
CA GLN A 100 4.45 13.04 -5.87
C GLN A 100 5.52 14.06 -6.26
N GLU A 101 5.93 14.94 -5.35
CA GLU A 101 6.99 15.92 -5.62
C GLU A 101 8.34 15.24 -5.83
N LEU A 102 8.63 14.19 -5.06
CA LEU A 102 9.84 13.39 -5.22
C LEU A 102 9.87 12.67 -6.57
N GLU A 103 8.73 12.13 -7.01
CA GLU A 103 8.59 11.55 -8.35
C GLU A 103 8.90 12.59 -9.43
N LEU A 104 8.30 13.78 -9.36
CA LEU A 104 8.53 14.86 -10.32
C LEU A 104 9.97 15.37 -10.28
N LEU A 105 10.61 15.37 -9.11
CA LEU A 105 12.01 15.78 -8.97
C LEU A 105 12.97 14.81 -9.70
N ILE A 106 12.67 13.51 -9.65
CA ILE A 106 13.50 12.47 -10.27
C ILE A 106 13.18 12.34 -11.77
N SER A 107 11.89 12.35 -12.12
CA SER A 107 11.40 12.08 -13.48
C SER A 107 11.29 13.33 -14.36
N GLY A 108 11.31 14.52 -13.76
CA GLY A 108 11.05 15.79 -14.41
C GLY A 108 9.57 16.14 -14.49
N LEU A 109 9.28 17.40 -14.85
CA LEU A 109 7.91 17.88 -15.05
C LEU A 109 7.46 17.57 -16.49
N PRO A 110 6.48 16.68 -16.69
CA PRO A 110 5.93 16.44 -18.02
C PRO A 110 5.07 17.63 -18.46
N THR A 111 5.04 17.88 -19.77
CA THR A 111 3.98 18.72 -20.36
C THR A 111 2.84 17.80 -20.76
N ILE A 112 1.65 18.04 -20.20
CA ILE A 112 0.46 17.24 -20.50
C ILE A 112 -0.33 17.97 -21.59
N ASP A 113 -0.55 17.30 -22.72
CA ASP A 113 -1.46 17.76 -23.76
C ASP A 113 -2.90 17.46 -23.34
N ILE A 114 -3.67 18.51 -23.08
CA ILE A 114 -5.06 18.41 -22.61
C ILE A 114 -5.98 17.93 -23.73
N ASP A 115 -5.70 18.30 -25.00
CA ASP A 115 -6.52 17.88 -26.13
C ASP A 115 -6.35 16.38 -26.38
N ASP A 116 -5.11 15.87 -26.28
CA ASP A 116 -4.83 14.43 -26.36
C ASP A 116 -5.47 13.66 -25.19
N LEU A 117 -5.29 14.14 -23.95
CA LEU A 117 -5.90 13.50 -22.78
C LEU A 117 -7.43 13.44 -22.91
N LYS A 118 -8.06 14.52 -23.37
CA LYS A 118 -9.50 14.59 -23.58
C LYS A 118 -9.99 13.64 -24.68
N ALA A 119 -9.23 13.52 -25.78
CA ALA A 119 -9.56 12.61 -26.87
C ALA A 119 -9.50 11.13 -26.45
N ASN A 120 -8.68 10.81 -25.45
CA ASN A 120 -8.44 9.44 -24.96
C ASN A 120 -9.10 9.16 -23.58
N THR A 121 -10.06 9.97 -23.15
CA THR A 121 -10.78 9.77 -21.87
C THR A 121 -12.12 9.06 -22.08
N GLU A 122 -12.36 7.98 -21.33
CA GLU A 122 -13.66 7.29 -21.28
C GLU A 122 -14.52 7.76 -20.10
N TYR A 123 -15.84 7.86 -20.31
CA TYR A 123 -16.79 8.28 -19.29
C TYR A 123 -17.72 7.12 -18.91
N HIS A 124 -17.74 6.76 -17.63
CA HIS A 124 -18.71 5.81 -17.08
C HIS A 124 -19.81 6.56 -16.33
N LYS A 125 -21.07 6.36 -16.74
CA LYS A 125 -22.28 7.05 -16.19
C LYS A 125 -22.32 8.57 -16.41
N TYR A 126 -21.34 9.14 -17.11
CA TYR A 126 -21.28 10.54 -17.53
C TYR A 126 -21.15 10.63 -19.06
N GLN A 127 -21.38 11.83 -19.59
CA GLN A 127 -21.14 12.20 -20.99
C GLN A 127 -20.18 13.39 -21.01
N GLY A 128 -19.47 13.62 -22.12
CA GLY A 128 -18.50 14.74 -22.23
C GLY A 128 -19.11 16.15 -22.09
N ASN A 129 -20.44 16.27 -22.08
CA ASN A 129 -21.20 17.48 -21.84
C ASN A 129 -22.00 17.45 -20.52
N SER A 130 -21.75 16.47 -19.64
CA SER A 130 -22.36 16.44 -18.30
C SER A 130 -21.78 17.58 -17.46
N ILE A 131 -22.65 18.34 -16.80
CA ILE A 131 -22.31 19.47 -15.92
C ILE A 131 -21.95 18.95 -14.53
#